data_AF-A0A485BAD5-F1
#
_entry.id   AF-A0A485BAD5-F1
#
_cell.length_a   1.000
_cell.length_b   1.000
_cell.length_c   1.000
_cell.angle_alpha   90.00
_cell.angle_beta   90.00
_cell.angle_gamma   90.00
#
_symmetry.space_group_name_H-M   'P 1'
#
loop_
_entity.id
_entity.type
_entity.pdbx_description
1 polymer ?
#
loop_
_entity_poly.entity_id
_entity_poly.type
_entity_poly.pdbx_seq_one_letter_code
_entity_poly.pdbx_strand_id
1 'polypeptide(L)'
;MKRRLCCRTRSFRQAVRQRSWASIRNGYVINEADRLREQGNYAAAYDKLMGAMQSDPQNTDLMFAMARLYQSGKMNKEAGVVYDYLMTRDTPDQAARSGAIDVALSAGDNDRAEQLAGGLRQDNTPDRLLLLARVAEAQGHHQQAMTYLRSARGKLLGLQSSNSAQTPTVGGVLAADNPFVGVSRTPSTTRTASGLRAIYAVAGCPGVNRQRNHAARHPTSRPAGGDRANPHAAPG
;
A
#
# COMPACT_ATOMS: atom_id res chain seq x y z
N MET A 1 -73.23 -13.17 1.87
CA MET A 1 -72.18 -14.08 1.33
C MET A 1 -70.92 -13.27 1.06
N LYS A 2 -69.94 -13.34 1.97
CA LYS A 2 -68.64 -14.05 1.86
C LYS A 2 -67.50 -13.25 1.19
N ARG A 3 -66.85 -12.45 2.06
CA ARG A 3 -65.40 -12.36 2.31
C ARG A 3 -64.47 -12.63 1.11
N ARG A 4 -63.94 -11.56 0.51
CA ARG A 4 -62.69 -11.58 -0.28
C ARG A 4 -61.83 -10.37 0.06
N LEU A 5 -61.33 -10.26 1.29
CA LEU A 5 -60.46 -9.14 1.65
C LEU A 5 -59.52 -9.51 2.81
N CYS A 6 -58.61 -10.46 2.60
CA CYS A 6 -57.46 -10.66 3.48
C CYS A 6 -56.48 -11.66 2.85
N CYS A 7 -55.52 -11.19 2.05
CA CYS A 7 -54.27 -11.93 1.83
C CYS A 7 -53.11 -11.11 1.25
N ARG A 8 -53.31 -9.88 0.76
CA ARG A 8 -52.29 -9.17 -0.02
C ARG A 8 -51.43 -8.16 0.76
N THR A 9 -51.23 -8.34 2.06
CA THR A 9 -50.46 -7.37 2.87
C THR A 9 -49.50 -7.98 3.89
N ARG A 10 -49.31 -9.32 3.87
CA ARG A 10 -48.40 -10.01 4.81
C ARG A 10 -47.04 -10.39 4.21
N SER A 11 -46.93 -10.44 2.88
CA SER A 11 -45.73 -10.91 2.17
C SER A 11 -44.61 -9.85 2.07
N PHE A 12 -44.95 -8.56 1.98
CA PHE A 12 -43.96 -7.50 1.75
C PHE A 12 -43.03 -7.24 2.96
N ARG A 13 -43.50 -7.45 4.20
CA ARG A 13 -42.66 -7.31 5.42
C ARG A 13 -41.71 -8.48 5.66
N GLN A 14 -41.94 -9.66 5.06
CA GLN A 14 -41.02 -10.80 5.18
C GLN A 14 -39.80 -10.65 4.26
N ALA A 15 -39.98 -10.06 3.06
CA ALA A 15 -38.88 -9.85 2.11
C ALA A 15 -37.81 -8.85 2.63
N VAL A 16 -38.23 -7.77 3.30
CA VAL A 16 -37.29 -6.80 3.90
C VAL A 16 -36.55 -7.40 5.10
N ARG A 17 -37.23 -8.25 5.89
CA ARG A 17 -36.62 -8.91 7.04
C ARG A 17 -35.61 -9.99 6.63
N GLN A 18 -35.83 -10.73 5.55
CA GLN A 18 -34.86 -11.72 5.06
C GLN A 18 -33.56 -11.07 4.55
N ARG A 19 -33.66 -9.88 3.93
CA ARG A 19 -32.49 -9.11 3.44
C ARG A 19 -31.53 -8.67 4.55
N SER A 20 -32.04 -8.33 5.74
CA SER A 20 -31.17 -7.92 6.86
C SER A 20 -30.42 -9.08 7.52
N TRP A 21 -30.95 -10.31 7.43
CA TRP A 21 -30.27 -11.49 7.95
C TRP A 21 -29.21 -12.02 6.98
N ALA A 22 -29.46 -11.92 5.67
CA ALA A 22 -28.48 -12.28 4.64
C ALA A 22 -27.23 -11.39 4.71
N SER A 23 -27.38 -10.08 4.92
CA SER A 23 -26.24 -9.16 5.02
C SER A 23 -25.34 -9.44 6.22
N ILE A 24 -25.90 -9.74 7.40
CA ILE A 24 -25.12 -10.09 8.60
C ILE A 24 -24.36 -11.40 8.40
N ARG A 25 -24.99 -12.40 7.77
CA ARG A 25 -24.35 -13.69 7.50
C ARG A 25 -23.23 -13.56 6.47
N ASN A 26 -23.41 -12.74 5.45
CA ASN A 26 -22.42 -12.52 4.41
C ASN A 26 -21.18 -11.80 4.98
N GLY A 27 -21.36 -10.83 5.88
CA GLY A 27 -20.24 -10.17 6.57
C GLY A 27 -19.34 -11.15 7.33
N TYR A 28 -19.92 -12.18 7.99
CA TYR A 28 -19.14 -13.22 8.65
C TYR A 28 -18.31 -14.06 7.67
N VAL A 29 -18.91 -14.47 6.54
CA VAL A 29 -18.19 -15.27 5.53
C VAL A 29 -17.04 -14.48 4.90
N ILE A 30 -17.25 -13.19 4.64
CA ILE A 30 -16.21 -12.30 4.11
C ILE A 30 -15.02 -12.23 5.07
N ASN A 31 -15.28 -11.96 6.36
CA ASN A 31 -14.22 -11.88 7.36
C ASN A 31 -13.45 -13.21 7.50
N GLU A 32 -14.16 -14.35 7.45
CA GLU A 32 -13.51 -15.66 7.51
C GLU A 32 -12.65 -15.93 6.27
N ALA A 33 -13.17 -15.63 5.09
CA ALA A 33 -12.41 -15.75 3.84
C ALA A 33 -11.18 -14.84 3.83
N ASP A 34 -11.30 -13.61 4.35
CA ASP A 34 -10.18 -12.68 4.48
C ASP A 34 -9.11 -13.21 5.43
N ARG A 35 -9.48 -13.83 6.56
CA ARG A 35 -8.52 -14.51 7.45
C ARG A 35 -7.79 -15.65 6.75
N LEU A 36 -8.51 -16.49 6.01
CA LEU A 36 -7.91 -17.60 5.25
C LEU A 36 -6.96 -17.10 4.16
N ARG A 37 -7.33 -16.02 3.47
CA ARG A 37 -6.50 -15.33 2.47
C ARG A 37 -5.20 -14.81 3.09
N GLU A 38 -5.26 -14.19 4.27
CA GLU A 38 -4.09 -13.68 4.99
C GLU A 38 -3.17 -14.81 5.49
N GLN A 39 -3.73 -15.98 5.80
CA GLN A 39 -2.98 -17.19 6.12
C GLN A 39 -2.37 -17.88 4.89
N GLY A 40 -2.67 -17.40 3.67
CA GLY A 40 -2.25 -18.02 2.41
C GLY A 40 -3.06 -19.25 2.02
N ASN A 41 -4.14 -19.58 2.74
CA ASN A 41 -5.05 -20.68 2.40
C ASN A 41 -6.13 -20.21 1.42
N TYR A 42 -5.72 -19.93 0.19
CA TYR A 42 -6.61 -19.37 -0.84
C TYR A 42 -7.72 -20.33 -1.28
N ALA A 43 -7.46 -21.63 -1.29
CA ALA A 43 -8.44 -22.65 -1.68
C ALA A 43 -9.63 -22.67 -0.70
N ALA A 44 -9.36 -22.72 0.61
CA ALA A 44 -10.41 -22.69 1.61
C ALA A 44 -11.18 -21.36 1.59
N ALA A 45 -10.50 -20.23 1.37
CA ALA A 45 -11.15 -18.94 1.22
C ALA A 45 -12.11 -18.91 0.02
N TYR A 46 -11.67 -19.49 -1.12
CA TYR A 46 -12.47 -19.59 -2.33
C TYR A 46 -13.75 -20.40 -2.11
N ASP A 47 -13.63 -21.59 -1.50
CA ASP A 47 -14.78 -22.46 -1.24
C ASP A 47 -15.83 -21.77 -0.35
N LYS A 48 -15.37 -21.03 0.67
CA LYS A 48 -16.24 -20.26 1.57
C LYS A 48 -17.00 -19.16 0.81
N LEU A 49 -16.29 -18.37 0.00
CA LEU A 49 -16.90 -17.31 -0.79
C LEU A 49 -17.87 -17.86 -1.84
N MET A 50 -17.51 -18.95 -2.51
CA MET A 50 -18.37 -19.61 -3.50
C MET A 50 -19.67 -20.11 -2.89
N GLY A 51 -19.61 -20.75 -1.70
CA GLY A 51 -20.82 -21.21 -1.01
C GLY A 51 -21.78 -20.07 -0.64
N ALA A 52 -21.24 -18.92 -0.21
CA ALA A 52 -22.06 -17.74 0.04
C ALA A 52 -22.61 -17.11 -1.25
N MET A 53 -21.79 -17.06 -2.30
CA MET A 53 -22.19 -16.50 -3.59
C MET A 53 -23.28 -17.32 -4.29
N GLN A 54 -23.34 -18.63 -4.08
CA GLN A 54 -24.47 -19.45 -4.53
C GLN A 54 -25.81 -19.02 -3.91
N SER A 55 -25.77 -18.53 -2.67
CA SER A 55 -26.96 -18.04 -1.97
C SER A 55 -27.33 -16.62 -2.39
N ASP A 56 -26.33 -15.77 -2.66
CA ASP A 56 -26.53 -14.39 -3.11
C ASP A 56 -25.52 -13.98 -4.20
N PRO A 57 -25.79 -14.31 -5.49
CA PRO A 57 -24.86 -14.06 -6.59
C PRO A 57 -24.73 -12.58 -6.99
N GLN A 58 -25.58 -11.71 -6.41
CA GLN A 58 -25.64 -10.29 -6.77
C GLN A 58 -25.01 -9.40 -5.69
N ASN A 59 -24.50 -10.01 -4.62
CA ASN A 59 -23.88 -9.29 -3.52
C ASN A 59 -22.51 -8.73 -3.92
N THR A 60 -22.42 -7.41 -4.00
CA THR A 60 -21.17 -6.73 -4.36
C THR A 60 -20.07 -6.97 -3.33
N ASP A 61 -20.39 -7.09 -2.04
CA ASP A 61 -19.39 -7.26 -0.98
C ASP A 61 -18.68 -8.61 -1.08
N LEU A 62 -19.44 -9.67 -1.40
CA LEU A 62 -18.86 -11.00 -1.67
C LEU A 62 -17.96 -10.97 -2.92
N MET A 63 -18.35 -10.23 -3.95
CA MET A 63 -17.54 -10.08 -5.17
C MET A 63 -16.27 -9.26 -4.90
N PHE A 64 -16.32 -8.21 -4.07
CA PHE A 64 -15.14 -7.47 -3.62
C PHE A 64 -14.18 -8.36 -2.81
N ALA A 65 -14.71 -9.20 -1.92
CA ALA A 65 -13.90 -10.17 -1.19
C ALA A 65 -13.24 -11.18 -2.14
N MET A 66 -13.96 -11.66 -3.15
CA MET A 66 -13.43 -12.55 -4.19
C MET A 66 -12.32 -11.88 -5.01
N ALA A 67 -12.49 -10.61 -5.38
CA ALA A 67 -11.48 -9.86 -6.11
C ALA A 67 -10.18 -9.69 -5.29
N ARG A 68 -10.29 -9.35 -4.00
CA ARG A 68 -9.14 -9.29 -3.07
C ARG A 68 -8.46 -10.65 -2.90
N LEU A 69 -9.23 -11.74 -2.89
CA LEU A 69 -8.71 -13.10 -2.86
C LEU A 69 -7.86 -13.41 -4.11
N TYR A 70 -8.39 -13.14 -5.30
CA TYR A 70 -7.64 -13.34 -6.55
C TYR A 70 -6.38 -12.48 -6.62
N GLN A 71 -6.45 -11.22 -6.20
CA GLN A 71 -5.27 -10.34 -6.12
C GLN A 71 -4.19 -10.94 -5.19
N SER A 72 -4.59 -11.45 -4.03
CA SER A 72 -3.66 -12.09 -3.08
C SER A 72 -3.06 -13.38 -3.63
N GLY A 73 -3.82 -14.13 -4.45
CA GLY A 73 -3.37 -15.30 -5.17
C GLY A 73 -2.53 -15.01 -6.42
N LYS A 74 -2.17 -13.74 -6.70
CA LYS A 74 -1.49 -13.27 -7.91
C LYS A 74 -2.27 -13.51 -9.22
N MET A 75 -3.57 -13.75 -9.11
CA MET A 75 -4.50 -13.95 -10.22
C MET A 75 -5.09 -12.59 -10.65
N ASN A 76 -4.21 -11.67 -11.06
CA ASN A 76 -4.59 -10.28 -11.31
C ASN A 76 -5.52 -10.13 -12.53
N LYS A 77 -5.44 -11.04 -13.51
CA LYS A 77 -6.31 -11.01 -14.70
C LYS A 77 -7.75 -11.31 -14.32
N GLU A 78 -7.94 -12.34 -13.51
CA GLU A 78 -9.23 -12.77 -12.98
C GLU A 78 -9.82 -11.71 -12.04
N ALA A 79 -8.98 -11.14 -11.17
CA ALA A 79 -9.37 -10.01 -10.32
C ALA A 79 -9.85 -8.82 -11.17
N GLY A 80 -9.16 -8.50 -12.27
CA GLY A 80 -9.53 -7.43 -13.19
C GLY A 80 -10.92 -7.63 -13.78
N VAL A 81 -11.25 -8.85 -14.22
CA VAL A 81 -12.60 -9.18 -14.74
C VAL A 81 -13.68 -8.97 -13.68
N VAL A 82 -13.42 -9.38 -12.43
CA VAL A 82 -14.38 -9.16 -11.34
C VAL A 82 -14.57 -7.67 -11.06
N TYR A 83 -13.49 -6.89 -11.03
CA TYR A 83 -13.57 -5.44 -10.84
C TYR A 83 -14.26 -4.72 -12.01
N ASP A 84 -14.00 -5.11 -13.25
CA ASP A 84 -14.68 -4.56 -14.43
C ASP A 84 -16.19 -4.79 -14.34
N TYR A 85 -16.63 -5.96 -13.88
CA TYR A 85 -18.04 -6.20 -13.59
C TYR A 85 -18.56 -5.31 -12.45
N LEU A 86 -17.82 -5.20 -11.34
CA LEU A 86 -18.19 -4.36 -10.20
C LEU A 86 -18.30 -2.88 -10.57
N MET A 87 -17.50 -2.39 -11.53
CA MET A 87 -17.58 -1.02 -12.03
C MET A 87 -18.91 -0.71 -12.72
N THR A 88 -19.63 -1.69 -13.25
CA THR A 88 -20.99 -1.48 -13.80
C THR A 88 -22.02 -1.18 -12.71
N ARG A 89 -21.68 -1.48 -11.45
CA ARG A 89 -22.52 -1.32 -10.25
C ARG A 89 -21.80 -0.49 -9.20
N ASP A 90 -20.88 0.36 -9.64
CA ASP A 90 -19.96 1.06 -8.75
C ASP A 90 -20.72 1.89 -7.72
N THR A 91 -20.13 2.00 -6.53
CA THR A 91 -20.67 2.84 -5.46
C THR A 91 -20.25 4.29 -5.68
N PRO A 92 -20.92 5.28 -5.04
CA PRO A 92 -20.51 6.68 -5.11
C PRO A 92 -19.04 6.92 -4.72
N ASP A 93 -18.48 6.03 -3.90
CA ASP A 93 -17.10 6.07 -3.41
C ASP A 93 -16.09 5.50 -4.41
N GLN A 94 -16.55 4.96 -5.55
CA GLN A 94 -15.72 4.40 -6.62
C GLN A 94 -14.78 3.27 -6.16
N ALA A 95 -15.22 2.46 -5.19
CA ALA A 95 -14.43 1.38 -4.62
C ALA A 95 -14.06 0.30 -5.65
N ALA A 96 -14.92 0.06 -6.65
CA ALA A 96 -14.61 -0.89 -7.72
C ALA A 96 -13.47 -0.36 -8.59
N ARG A 97 -13.51 0.94 -8.93
CA ARG A 97 -12.47 1.58 -9.73
C ARG A 97 -11.13 1.65 -9.01
N SER A 98 -11.12 1.97 -7.71
CA SER A 98 -9.87 1.99 -6.93
C SER A 98 -9.23 0.61 -6.84
N GLY A 99 -10.02 -0.43 -6.59
CA GLY A 99 -9.55 -1.82 -6.62
C GLY A 99 -9.06 -2.26 -8.01
N ALA A 100 -9.74 -1.84 -9.08
CA ALA A 100 -9.30 -2.10 -10.45
C ALA A 100 -7.93 -1.48 -10.75
N ILE A 101 -7.68 -0.26 -10.27
CA ILE A 101 -6.37 0.41 -10.39
C ILE A 101 -5.30 -0.38 -9.65
N ASP A 102 -5.57 -0.79 -8.41
CA ASP A 102 -4.60 -1.56 -7.61
C ASP A 102 -4.26 -2.90 -8.26
N VAL A 103 -5.24 -3.57 -8.87
CA VAL A 103 -5.03 -4.81 -9.63
C VAL A 103 -4.23 -4.56 -10.91
N ALA A 104 -4.53 -3.50 -11.66
CA ALA A 104 -3.77 -3.14 -12.87
C ALA A 104 -2.29 -2.85 -12.54
N LEU A 105 -2.04 -2.09 -11.46
CA LEU A 105 -0.69 -1.85 -10.95
C LEU A 105 0.01 -3.13 -10.52
N SER A 106 -0.72 -4.04 -9.84
CA SER A 106 -0.18 -5.34 -9.43
C SER A 106 0.12 -6.26 -10.62
N ALA A 107 -0.60 -6.08 -11.74
CA ALA A 107 -0.36 -6.78 -13.00
C ALA A 107 0.80 -6.17 -13.83
N GLY A 108 1.30 -4.99 -13.44
CA GLY A 108 2.28 -4.22 -14.23
C GLY A 108 1.66 -3.48 -15.42
N ASP A 109 0.34 -3.35 -15.46
CA ASP A 109 -0.40 -2.74 -16.55
C ASP A 109 -0.63 -1.24 -16.27
N ASN A 110 0.46 -0.47 -16.35
CA ASN A 110 0.50 0.94 -15.97
C ASN A 110 -0.42 1.82 -16.82
N ASP A 111 -0.55 1.51 -18.10
CA ASP A 111 -1.41 2.25 -19.04
C ASP A 111 -2.88 2.10 -18.64
N ARG A 112 -3.29 0.88 -18.27
CA ARG A 112 -4.67 0.64 -17.79
C ARG A 112 -4.90 1.34 -16.45
N ALA A 113 -3.93 1.31 -15.54
CA ALA A 113 -4.03 2.01 -14.26
C ALA A 113 -4.23 3.53 -14.45
N GLU A 114 -3.53 4.14 -15.40
CA GLU A 114 -3.69 5.56 -15.75
C GLU A 114 -5.08 5.87 -16.32
N GLN A 115 -5.56 5.06 -17.27
CA GLN A 115 -6.88 5.23 -17.86
C GLN A 115 -7.98 5.15 -16.80
N LEU A 116 -7.86 4.19 -15.87
CA LEU A 116 -8.79 4.04 -14.76
C LEU A 116 -8.71 5.23 -13.80
N ALA A 117 -7.51 5.72 -13.50
CA ALA A 117 -7.27 6.88 -12.65
C ALA A 117 -7.86 8.18 -13.24
N GLY A 118 -7.82 8.35 -14.56
CA GLY A 118 -8.44 9.49 -15.25
C GLY A 118 -9.96 9.57 -15.08
N GLY A 119 -10.62 8.44 -14.84
CA GLY A 119 -12.06 8.39 -14.56
C GLY A 119 -12.43 8.42 -13.07
N LEU A 120 -11.46 8.61 -12.18
CA LEU A 120 -11.75 8.89 -10.77
C LEU A 120 -12.45 10.26 -10.66
N ARG A 121 -13.38 10.37 -9.71
CA ARG A 121 -14.06 11.63 -9.39
C ARG A 121 -13.02 12.70 -9.06
N GLN A 122 -13.26 13.94 -9.47
CA GLN A 122 -12.34 15.04 -9.19
C GLN A 122 -12.55 15.56 -7.77
N ASP A 123 -12.18 14.74 -6.80
CA ASP A 123 -12.16 15.13 -5.40
C ASP A 123 -10.75 15.15 -4.84
N ASN A 124 -10.60 15.88 -3.74
CA ASN A 124 -9.34 15.97 -3.05
C ASN A 124 -9.38 15.14 -1.77
N THR A 125 -9.95 13.95 -1.81
CA THR A 125 -9.89 13.01 -0.67
C THR A 125 -8.45 12.49 -0.54
N PRO A 126 -7.98 12.23 0.70
CA PRO A 126 -6.65 11.65 0.91
C PRO A 126 -6.45 10.35 0.13
N ASP A 127 -7.45 9.47 0.11
CA ASP A 127 -7.35 8.16 -0.53
C ASP A 127 -7.13 8.28 -2.04
N ARG A 128 -7.85 9.18 -2.70
CA ARG A 128 -7.63 9.46 -4.13
C ARG A 128 -6.21 9.97 -4.40
N LEU A 129 -5.70 10.88 -3.58
CA LEU A 129 -4.35 11.43 -3.76
C LEU A 129 -3.28 10.36 -3.56
N LEU A 130 -3.45 9.47 -2.58
CA LEU A 130 -2.55 8.33 -2.38
C LEU A 130 -2.57 7.37 -3.57
N LEU A 131 -3.75 7.12 -4.13
CA LEU A 131 -3.89 6.26 -5.30
C LEU A 131 -3.24 6.88 -6.55
N LEU A 132 -3.47 8.18 -6.80
CA LEU A 132 -2.82 8.90 -7.89
C LEU A 132 -1.30 8.92 -7.74
N ALA A 133 -0.79 9.06 -6.51
CA ALA A 133 0.63 9.00 -6.24
C ALA A 133 1.22 7.64 -6.66
N ARG A 134 0.54 6.53 -6.33
CA ARG A 134 0.98 5.18 -6.69
C ARG A 134 0.98 4.95 -8.21
N VAL A 135 -0.05 5.46 -8.91
CA VAL A 135 -0.11 5.39 -10.38
C VAL A 135 1.02 6.20 -11.01
N ALA A 136 1.23 7.45 -10.57
CA ALA A 136 2.31 8.29 -11.06
C ALA A 136 3.70 7.69 -10.77
N GLU A 137 3.87 7.04 -9.61
CA GLU A 137 5.10 6.33 -9.26
C GLU A 137 5.36 5.13 -10.19
N ALA A 138 4.34 4.32 -10.47
CA ALA A 138 4.44 3.19 -11.38
C ALA A 138 4.81 3.60 -12.82
N GLN A 139 4.43 4.82 -13.22
CA GLN A 139 4.82 5.42 -14.50
C GLN A 139 6.22 6.06 -14.51
N GLY A 140 6.87 6.21 -13.35
CA GLY A 140 8.14 6.92 -13.21
C GLY A 140 8.03 8.44 -13.03
N HIS A 141 6.81 8.98 -12.85
CA HIS A 141 6.55 10.40 -12.60
C HIS A 141 6.77 10.79 -11.13
N HIS A 142 7.98 10.58 -10.60
CA HIS A 142 8.29 10.74 -9.17
C HIS A 142 7.98 12.14 -8.60
N GLN A 143 8.18 13.20 -9.38
CA GLN A 143 7.90 14.58 -8.95
C GLN A 143 6.40 14.82 -8.74
N GLN A 144 5.57 14.24 -9.61
CA GLN A 144 4.12 14.32 -9.50
C GLN A 144 3.63 13.48 -8.32
N ALA A 145 4.14 12.26 -8.17
CA ALA A 145 3.85 11.39 -7.03
C ALA A 145 4.15 12.10 -5.69
N MET A 146 5.32 12.73 -5.55
CA MET A 146 5.69 13.49 -4.34
C MET A 146 4.74 14.67 -4.06
N THR A 147 4.18 15.28 -5.09
CA THR A 147 3.21 16.37 -4.95
C THR A 147 1.88 15.85 -4.42
N TYR A 148 1.39 14.73 -4.94
CA TYR A 148 0.18 14.06 -4.43
C TYR A 148 0.36 13.56 -2.99
N LEU A 149 1.49 12.95 -2.65
CA LEU A 149 1.77 12.47 -1.29
C LEU A 149 1.79 13.61 -0.26
N ARG A 150 2.43 14.75 -0.60
CA ARG A 150 2.45 15.94 0.28
C ARG A 150 1.04 16.48 0.53
N SER A 151 0.22 16.55 -0.51
CA SER A 151 -1.16 17.05 -0.39
C SER A 151 -2.07 16.05 0.35
N ALA A 152 -1.89 14.74 0.16
CA ALA A 152 -2.58 13.71 0.94
C ALA A 152 -2.24 13.81 2.43
N ARG A 153 -0.94 13.93 2.76
CA ARG A 153 -0.47 14.09 4.14
C ARG A 153 -1.05 15.32 4.82
N GLY A 154 -1.07 16.47 4.14
CA GLY A 154 -1.67 17.69 4.69
C GLY A 154 -3.13 17.50 5.10
N LYS A 155 -3.91 16.80 4.27
CA LYS A 155 -5.33 16.52 4.55
C LYS A 155 -5.53 15.54 5.71
N LEU A 156 -4.72 14.49 5.79
CA LEU A 156 -4.78 13.53 6.90
C LEU A 156 -4.40 14.17 8.24
N LEU A 157 -3.47 15.13 8.24
CA LEU A 157 -3.04 15.83 9.44
C LEU A 157 -3.99 16.94 9.90
N GLY A 158 -5.19 17.05 9.31
CA GLY A 158 -6.16 18.08 9.69
C GLY A 158 -5.76 19.51 9.30
N LEU A 159 -4.69 19.66 8.50
CA LEU A 159 -4.41 20.90 7.79
C LEU A 159 -5.37 20.96 6.60
N GLN A 160 -6.66 21.16 6.88
CA GLN A 160 -7.58 21.74 5.92
C GLN A 160 -6.99 23.10 5.56
N SER A 161 -6.25 23.11 4.44
CA SER A 161 -5.58 24.28 3.93
C SER A 161 -6.60 25.40 3.76
N SER A 162 -6.62 26.33 4.71
CA SER A 162 -6.69 27.72 4.34
C SER A 162 -5.59 27.95 3.30
N ASN A 163 -5.99 28.53 2.19
CA ASN A 163 -5.25 28.60 0.94
C ASN A 163 -3.76 28.97 1.07
N SER A 164 -2.99 28.47 0.09
CA SER A 164 -1.75 29.06 -0.45
C SER A 164 -0.43 28.63 0.21
N ALA A 165 0.42 27.96 -0.58
CA ALA A 165 1.88 28.10 -0.70
C ALA A 165 2.76 28.44 0.52
N GLN A 166 2.34 28.15 1.75
CA GLN A 166 3.10 28.44 2.96
C GLN A 166 3.26 27.15 3.75
N THR A 167 4.53 26.80 3.97
CA THR A 167 4.99 25.80 4.92
C THR A 167 4.18 25.91 6.23
N PRO A 168 3.63 24.80 6.75
CA PRO A 168 2.81 24.83 7.95
C PRO A 168 3.64 25.39 9.10
N THR A 169 3.19 26.52 9.65
CA THR A 169 3.70 27.14 10.86
C THR A 169 2.75 26.79 11.99
N VAL A 170 3.23 26.07 13.00
CA VAL A 170 2.47 25.81 14.22
C VAL A 170 3.08 26.69 15.29
N GLY A 171 2.34 27.71 15.74
CA GLY A 171 2.83 28.64 16.76
C GLY A 171 3.99 29.55 16.32
N GLY A 172 4.04 29.94 15.03
CA GLY A 172 5.07 30.86 14.53
C GLY A 172 6.42 30.20 14.20
N VAL A 173 6.51 28.87 14.30
CA VAL A 173 7.73 28.09 13.99
C VAL A 173 7.52 27.26 12.72
N LEU A 174 8.43 27.39 11.77
CA LEU A 174 8.44 26.61 10.52
C LEU A 174 8.70 25.14 10.86
N ALA A 175 7.78 24.23 10.52
CA ALA A 175 7.93 22.80 10.80
C ALA A 175 9.09 22.10 10.04
N ALA A 176 9.85 22.83 9.22
CA ALA A 176 11.06 22.34 8.55
C ALA A 176 12.34 22.55 9.39
N ASP A 177 12.31 23.42 10.40
CA ASP A 177 13.45 23.71 11.26
C ASP A 177 13.38 22.89 12.55
N ASN A 178 13.74 21.61 12.44
CA ASN A 178 13.99 20.78 13.62
C ASN A 178 15.37 21.16 14.21
N PRO A 179 15.43 21.83 15.37
CA PRO A 179 16.67 22.43 15.89
C PRO A 179 17.69 21.40 16.41
N PHE A 180 17.32 20.12 16.44
CA PHE A 180 18.19 19.04 16.93
C PHE A 180 18.97 18.31 15.83
N VAL A 181 18.76 18.66 14.54
CA VAL A 181 19.46 17.99 13.41
C VAL A 181 20.94 18.41 13.31
N GLY A 182 21.36 19.49 13.98
CA GLY A 182 22.75 19.97 14.02
C GLY A 182 23.57 19.60 15.26
N VAL A 183 22.98 19.02 16.31
CA VAL A 183 23.69 18.80 17.59
C VAL A 183 24.60 17.56 17.57
N SER A 184 24.53 16.74 16.52
CA SER A 184 25.38 15.55 16.37
C SER A 184 26.46 15.74 15.30
N ARG A 185 27.51 16.51 15.60
CA ARG A 185 28.89 16.32 15.07
C ARG A 185 29.90 17.32 15.66
N THR A 186 30.74 16.81 16.57
CA THR A 186 32.17 17.10 16.86
C THR A 186 32.73 18.54 16.79
N PRO A 187 33.48 19.00 17.81
CA PRO A 187 34.02 20.36 17.88
C PRO A 187 35.26 20.52 16.97
N SER A 188 35.15 21.38 15.97
CA SER A 188 36.33 21.98 15.30
C SER A 188 36.62 23.33 15.95
N THR A 189 37.64 23.37 16.79
CA THR A 189 38.17 24.59 17.41
C THR A 189 38.89 25.42 16.34
N THR A 190 38.22 26.38 15.74
CA THR A 190 38.88 27.43 14.94
C THR A 190 39.17 28.61 15.88
N ARG A 191 40.39 28.65 16.40
CA ARG A 191 40.91 29.76 17.20
C ARG A 191 41.59 30.76 16.28
N THR A 192 40.97 31.91 16.04
CA THR A 192 41.64 33.11 15.54
C THR A 192 41.57 34.19 16.62
N ALA A 193 42.71 34.45 17.25
CA ALA A 193 42.89 35.53 18.21
C ALA A 193 44.04 36.43 17.74
N SER A 194 43.75 37.73 17.56
CA SER A 194 44.75 38.81 17.57
C SER A 194 44.57 39.59 18.88
N GLY A 195 45.63 39.68 19.67
CA GLY A 195 45.66 40.46 20.90
C GLY A 195 46.92 40.16 21.73
N LEU A 196 47.75 41.19 21.93
CA LEU A 196 49.11 41.12 22.47
C LEU A 196 49.24 40.67 23.94
N ARG A 197 50.44 40.13 24.22
CA ARG A 197 51.26 40.22 25.45
C ARG A 197 50.87 39.38 26.68
N ALA A 198 51.69 38.35 26.94
CA ALA A 198 52.79 38.35 27.93
C ALA A 198 52.87 37.08 28.81
N ILE A 199 54.09 36.54 28.84
CA ILE A 199 54.85 35.89 29.92
C ILE A 199 54.45 34.51 30.51
N TYR A 200 55.54 33.72 30.67
CA TYR A 200 55.74 32.42 31.32
C TYR A 200 55.20 31.18 30.59
N ALA A 201 55.76 29.97 30.67
CA ALA A 201 57.11 29.41 30.73
C ALA A 201 56.88 27.87 30.84
N VAL A 202 57.80 27.09 30.26
CA VAL A 202 58.19 25.72 30.63
C VAL A 202 57.40 24.49 30.11
N ALA A 203 58.17 23.69 29.35
CA ALA A 203 58.31 22.23 29.33
C ALA A 203 57.16 21.27 28.92
N GLY A 204 57.47 20.44 27.89
CA GLY A 204 56.89 19.11 27.71
C GLY A 204 56.85 18.62 26.26
N CYS A 205 57.92 17.97 25.78
CA CYS A 205 57.91 17.12 24.56
C CYS A 205 57.55 15.65 24.94
N PRO A 206 57.62 14.65 24.03
CA PRO A 206 56.59 14.22 23.08
C PRO A 206 56.22 12.71 23.25
N GLY A 207 55.19 12.19 22.57
CA GLY A 207 54.77 10.79 22.76
C GLY A 207 54.00 10.14 21.59
N VAL A 208 54.76 9.74 20.57
CA VAL A 208 54.63 8.53 19.71
C VAL A 208 53.22 7.98 19.37
N ASN A 209 52.91 8.10 18.08
CA ASN A 209 52.02 7.24 17.31
C ASN A 209 52.74 5.93 16.95
N ARG A 210 52.10 4.74 17.13
CA ARG A 210 52.24 3.52 16.29
C ARG A 210 51.73 2.25 16.98
N GLN A 211 50.64 1.67 16.48
CA GLN A 211 50.43 0.20 16.36
C GLN A 211 49.20 0.01 15.43
N ARG A 212 49.28 -0.43 14.16
CA ARG A 212 49.70 -1.72 13.58
C ARG A 212 49.14 -2.94 14.29
N ASN A 213 48.22 -3.64 13.61
CA ASN A 213 48.11 -5.10 13.37
C ASN A 213 46.85 -5.30 12.49
N HIS A 214 46.92 -5.59 11.18
CA HIS A 214 47.30 -6.84 10.46
C HIS A 214 46.59 -8.12 10.90
N ALA A 215 45.71 -8.64 10.02
CA ALA A 215 45.65 -10.02 9.49
C ALA A 215 44.25 -10.22 8.84
N ALA A 216 44.05 -10.21 7.51
CA ALA A 216 44.44 -11.19 6.48
C ALA A 216 43.96 -12.63 6.77
N ARG A 217 43.03 -13.14 5.94
CA ARG A 217 42.97 -14.53 5.43
C ARG A 217 41.75 -14.74 4.49
N HIS A 218 42.02 -14.80 3.19
CA HIS A 218 41.43 -15.77 2.23
C HIS A 218 42.54 -16.81 1.92
N PRO A 219 42.38 -17.93 1.15
CA PRO A 219 41.29 -18.32 0.25
C PRO A 219 40.98 -19.86 0.16
N THR A 220 40.12 -20.22 -0.82
CA THR A 220 39.98 -21.49 -1.58
C THR A 220 39.53 -22.82 -0.94
N SER A 221 38.42 -23.40 -1.45
CA SER A 221 38.36 -24.82 -1.89
C SER A 221 37.07 -25.20 -2.68
N ARG A 222 37.27 -25.60 -3.94
CA ARG A 222 36.52 -26.53 -4.83
C ARG A 222 37.60 -27.00 -5.85
N PRO A 223 37.56 -28.18 -6.54
CA PRO A 223 36.43 -29.05 -6.85
C PRO A 223 36.70 -30.58 -6.90
N ALA A 224 35.64 -31.38 -7.09
CA ALA A 224 35.54 -32.70 -7.75
C ALA A 224 34.11 -33.20 -7.46
N GLY A 225 33.32 -33.85 -8.31
CA GLY A 225 33.50 -34.59 -9.56
C GLY A 225 32.34 -35.60 -9.55
N GLY A 226 31.58 -35.72 -10.65
CA GLY A 226 30.38 -36.56 -10.65
C GLY A 226 29.60 -36.48 -11.96
N ASP A 227 30.17 -37.09 -12.99
CA ASP A 227 29.52 -37.42 -14.26
C ASP A 227 28.20 -38.18 -14.05
N ARG A 228 27.17 -37.84 -14.82
CA ARG A 228 26.33 -38.86 -15.47
C ARG A 228 25.58 -38.30 -16.68
N ALA A 229 25.70 -39.08 -17.74
CA ALA A 229 25.30 -38.88 -19.11
C ALA A 229 23.80 -38.61 -19.32
N ASN A 230 23.53 -37.74 -20.30
CA ASN A 230 22.37 -37.81 -21.18
C ASN A 230 22.92 -38.28 -22.54
N PRO A 231 22.40 -39.37 -23.14
CA PRO A 231 21.74 -39.19 -24.44
C PRO A 231 20.65 -40.23 -24.76
N HIS A 232 19.46 -39.79 -25.10
CA HIS A 232 18.59 -40.44 -26.10
C HIS A 232 17.75 -39.33 -26.75
N ALA A 233 18.05 -38.86 -27.97
CA ALA A 233 17.93 -39.53 -29.26
C ALA A 233 16.49 -40.01 -29.53
N ALA A 234 15.68 -39.11 -30.09
CA ALA A 234 14.73 -39.41 -31.19
C ALA A 234 15.54 -39.97 -32.40
N PRO A 235 14.98 -40.66 -33.42
CA PRO A 235 13.63 -40.47 -33.99
C PRO A 235 12.87 -41.75 -34.41
N GLY A 236 11.57 -41.59 -34.65
CA GLY A 236 10.66 -42.56 -35.27
C GLY A 236 9.28 -41.95 -35.43
#